data_AF-A0A843IRN4-F1
#
_entry.id   AF-A0A843IRN4-F1
#
_cell.length_a   1.000
_cell.length_b   1.000
_cell.length_c   1.000
_cell.angle_alpha   90.00
_cell.angle_beta   90.00
_cell.angle_gamma   90.00
#
_symmetry.space_group_name_H-M   'P 1'
#
loop_
_entity.id
_entity.type
_entity.pdbx_description
1 polymer ?
#
loop_
_entity_poly.entity_id
_entity_poly.type
_entity_poly.pdbx_seq_one_letter_code
_entity_poly.pdbx_strand_id
1 'polypeptide(L)'
;MASPILAVILSFFIPGLGQFYTGQFLKAVGFFIASIGLAHLSSYIYMPLFTTGTLPSLSNNIIPLIAFIGYFALWIYSMYDAYCAAKSK
;
A
#
# COMPACT_ATOMS: atom_id res chain seq x y z
N MET A 1 -7.94 11.89 21.36
CA MET A 1 -6.81 10.97 21.55
C MET A 1 -6.99 9.83 20.56
N ALA A 2 -6.42 9.98 19.36
CA ALA A 2 -6.51 8.93 18.34
C ALA A 2 -5.71 7.74 18.85
N SER A 3 -6.33 6.56 18.99
CA SER A 3 -5.56 5.41 19.50
C SER A 3 -4.55 4.96 18.42
N PRO A 4 -3.24 4.83 18.75
CA PRO A 4 -2.23 4.49 17.75
C PRO A 4 -2.44 3.12 17.10
N ILE A 5 -2.92 2.16 17.88
CA ILE A 5 -3.19 0.80 17.41
C ILE A 5 -4.34 0.79 16.40
N LEU A 6 -5.42 1.55 16.64
CA LEU A 6 -6.51 1.63 15.68
C LEU A 6 -6.07 2.27 14.36
N ALA A 7 -5.21 3.29 14.41
CA ALA A 7 -4.65 3.92 13.22
C ALA A 7 -3.83 2.92 12.38
N VAL A 8 -3.05 2.05 13.03
CA VAL A 8 -2.31 0.98 12.35
C VAL A 8 -3.25 -0.04 11.73
N ILE A 9 -4.25 -0.51 12.47
CA ILE A 9 -5.24 -1.49 11.97
C ILE A 9 -5.98 -0.92 10.74
N LEU A 10 -6.36 0.35 10.78
CA LEU A 10 -6.97 1.04 9.65
C LEU A 10 -6.05 1.03 8.41
N SER A 11 -4.77 1.42 8.59
CA SER A 11 -3.79 1.40 7.49
C SER A 11 -3.39 0.00 7.03
N PHE A 12 -3.55 -1.02 7.88
CA PHE A 12 -3.35 -2.41 7.52
C PHE A 12 -4.38 -2.88 6.49
N PHE A 13 -5.65 -2.52 6.66
CA PHE A 13 -6.69 -2.86 5.68
C PHE A 13 -6.57 -2.02 4.41
N ILE A 14 -6.39 -0.71 4.55
CA ILE A 14 -6.30 0.21 3.42
C ILE A 14 -5.20 1.25 3.70
N PRO A 15 -4.12 1.27 2.89
CA PRO A 15 -3.09 2.29 2.98
C PRO A 15 -3.69 3.71 2.98
N GLY A 16 -3.36 4.50 4.00
CA GLY A 16 -3.85 5.87 4.16
C GLY A 16 -5.04 6.04 5.11
N LEU A 17 -5.78 5.00 5.50
CA LEU A 17 -6.92 5.16 6.42
C LEU A 17 -6.53 5.58 7.84
N GLY A 18 -5.40 5.12 8.36
CA GLY A 18 -4.91 5.56 9.67
C GLY A 18 -4.57 7.05 9.70
N GLN A 19 -4.05 7.58 8.59
CA GLN A 19 -3.81 9.01 8.38
C GLN A 19 -5.12 9.79 8.31
N PHE A 20 -6.16 9.23 7.71
CA PHE A 20 -7.50 9.84 7.69
C PHE A 20 -8.08 9.94 9.11
N TYR A 21 -7.95 8.89 9.91
CA TYR A 21 -8.40 8.86 11.31
C TYR A 21 -7.66 9.89 12.20
N THR A 22 -6.38 10.09 11.95
CA THR A 22 -5.60 11.14 12.65
C THR A 22 -5.83 12.53 12.06
N GLY A 23 -6.68 12.71 11.05
CA GLY A 23 -7.02 14.00 10.44
C GLY A 23 -5.99 14.54 9.44
N GLN A 24 -5.04 13.71 8.99
CA GLN A 24 -4.05 14.07 7.96
C GLN A 24 -4.57 13.71 6.57
N PHE A 25 -5.61 14.41 6.11
CA PHE A 25 -6.34 14.09 4.87
C PHE A 25 -5.43 14.02 3.62
N LEU A 26 -4.53 14.99 3.46
CA LEU A 26 -3.66 15.05 2.28
C LEU A 26 -2.72 13.83 2.20
N LYS A 27 -2.16 13.40 3.33
CA LYS A 27 -1.34 12.19 3.39
C LYS A 27 -2.18 10.94 3.14
N ALA A 28 -3.38 10.86 3.71
CA ALA A 28 -4.29 9.74 3.51
C ALA A 28 -4.57 9.50 2.02
N VAL A 29 -4.95 10.57 1.32
CA VAL A 29 -5.22 10.52 -0.12
C VAL A 29 -3.94 10.16 -0.90
N GLY A 30 -2.79 10.73 -0.54
CA GLY A 30 -1.51 10.42 -1.17
C GLY A 30 -1.14 8.94 -1.06
N PHE A 31 -1.21 8.35 0.14
CA PHE A 31 -0.95 6.93 0.35
C PHE A 31 -1.95 6.04 -0.40
N PHE A 32 -3.22 6.41 -0.39
CA PHE A 32 -4.25 5.65 -1.07
C PHE A 32 -4.02 5.62 -2.59
N ILE A 33 -3.81 6.77 -3.23
CA ILE A 33 -3.55 6.86 -4.68
C ILE A 33 -2.24 6.14 -5.05
N ALA A 34 -1.17 6.34 -4.28
CA ALA A 34 0.10 5.66 -4.52
C ALA A 34 -0.06 4.14 -4.41
N SER A 35 -0.84 3.66 -3.45
CA SER A 35 -1.11 2.23 -3.29
C SER A 35 -1.91 1.65 -4.47
N ILE A 36 -2.89 2.39 -5.00
CA ILE A 36 -3.65 1.98 -6.20
C ILE A 36 -2.72 1.90 -7.41
N GLY A 37 -1.88 2.91 -7.63
CA GLY A 37 -0.94 2.92 -8.76
C GLY A 37 0.06 1.77 -8.71
N LEU A 38 0.65 1.52 -7.54
CA LEU A 38 1.56 0.40 -7.33
C LEU A 38 0.85 -0.94 -7.43
N ALA A 39 -0.38 -1.07 -6.90
CA ALA A 39 -1.18 -2.28 -7.03
C ALA A 39 -1.50 -2.58 -8.51
N HIS A 40 -1.94 -1.58 -9.27
CA HIS A 40 -2.20 -1.72 -10.71
C HIS A 40 -0.94 -2.16 -11.46
N LEU A 41 0.20 -1.51 -11.19
CA LEU A 41 1.46 -1.89 -11.83
C LEU A 41 1.93 -3.28 -11.40
N SER A 42 1.77 -3.66 -10.13
CA SER A 42 2.11 -5.00 -9.65
C SER A 42 1.22 -6.10 -10.23
N SER A 43 -0.02 -5.77 -10.62
CA SER A 43 -0.99 -6.74 -11.15
C SER A 43 -0.55 -7.40 -12.46
N TYR A 44 0.32 -6.74 -13.23
CA TYR A 44 0.89 -7.30 -14.45
C TYR A 44 1.75 -8.55 -14.22
N ILE A 45 2.26 -8.77 -12.99
CA ILE A 45 2.88 -10.07 -12.62
C ILE A 45 1.85 -11.19 -12.71
N TYR A 46 0.65 -10.98 -12.20
CA TYR A 46 -0.34 -12.05 -12.06
C TYR A 46 -1.23 -12.19 -13.31
N MET A 47 -1.29 -11.17 -14.16
CA MET A 47 -2.15 -11.13 -15.36
C MET A 47 -1.98 -12.34 -16.31
N PRO A 48 -0.75 -12.84 -16.60
CA PRO A 48 -0.57 -14.03 -17.44
C PRO A 48 -1.20 -15.31 -16.88
N LEU A 49 -1.31 -15.43 -15.55
CA LEU A 49 -1.96 -16.58 -14.92
C LEU A 49 -3.44 -16.67 -15.30
N PHE A 50 -4.10 -15.52 -15.46
CA PHE A 50 -5.53 -15.45 -15.76
C PHE A 50 -5.85 -15.48 -17.26
N THR A 51 -4.92 -15.03 -18.12
CA THR A 51 -5.16 -14.96 -19.57
C THR A 51 -4.61 -16.17 -20.32
N THR A 52 -3.41 -16.63 -19.98
CA THR A 52 -2.73 -17.73 -20.67
C THR A 52 -2.55 -18.97 -19.81
N GLY A 53 -2.88 -18.92 -18.51
CA GLY A 53 -2.71 -20.05 -17.58
C GLY A 53 -1.24 -20.37 -17.29
N THR A 54 -0.31 -19.48 -17.67
CA THR A 54 1.13 -19.69 -17.51
C THR A 54 1.62 -18.97 -16.27
N LEU A 55 2.62 -19.56 -15.61
CA LEU A 55 3.32 -18.88 -14.51
C LEU A 55 4.10 -17.67 -15.07
N PRO A 56 4.09 -16.53 -14.37
CA PRO A 56 4.85 -15.37 -14.79
C PRO A 56 6.35 -15.63 -14.72
N SER A 57 7.04 -15.39 -15.82
CA SER A 57 8.51 -15.42 -15.85
C SER A 57 9.04 -14.17 -15.14
N LEU A 58 9.83 -14.34 -14.07
CA LEU A 58 10.43 -13.21 -13.34
C LEU A 58 11.43 -12.42 -14.21
N SER A 59 12.06 -13.05 -15.21
CA SER A 59 13.10 -12.39 -16.03
C SER A 59 12.56 -11.22 -16.86
N ASN A 60 11.30 -11.30 -17.29
CA ASN A 60 10.68 -10.32 -18.19
C ASN A 60 9.75 -9.34 -17.44
N ASN A 61 9.62 -9.50 -16.12
CA ASN A 61 8.65 -8.79 -15.28
C ASN A 61 9.32 -7.93 -14.19
N ILE A 62 10.50 -7.35 -14.49
CA ILE A 62 11.27 -6.53 -13.54
C ILE A 62 10.47 -5.32 -13.05
N ILE A 63 9.80 -4.58 -13.92
CA ILE A 63 9.03 -3.38 -13.55
C ILE A 63 7.89 -3.72 -12.59
N PRO A 64 6.98 -4.66 -12.90
CA PRO A 64 5.91 -4.99 -11.99
C PRO A 64 6.42 -5.70 -10.71
N LEU A 65 7.60 -6.34 -10.75
CA LEU A 65 8.29 -6.84 -9.54
C LEU A 65 8.78 -5.73 -8.62
N ILE A 66 9.40 -4.68 -9.18
CA ILE A 66 9.78 -3.50 -8.41
C ILE A 66 8.53 -2.83 -7.83
N ALA A 67 7.45 -2.74 -8.61
CA ALA A 67 6.18 -2.19 -8.14
C ALA A 67 5.56 -3.01 -7.01
N PHE A 68 5.66 -4.34 -7.07
CA PHE A 68 5.20 -5.25 -6.02
C PHE A 68 5.98 -5.05 -4.71
N ILE A 69 7.31 -5.01 -4.78
CA ILE A 69 8.16 -4.72 -3.61
C ILE A 69 7.85 -3.32 -3.06
N GLY A 70 7.71 -2.34 -3.94
CA GLY A 70 7.34 -0.97 -3.60
C GLY A 70 5.97 -0.87 -2.93
N TYR A 71 4.98 -1.64 -3.39
CA TYR A 71 3.65 -1.72 -2.78
C TYR A 71 3.73 -2.22 -1.33
N PHE A 72 4.47 -3.30 -1.09
CA PHE A 72 4.68 -3.82 0.27
C PHE A 72 5.43 -2.83 1.17
N ALA A 73 6.47 -2.18 0.64
CA ALA A 73 7.20 -1.15 1.37
C ALA A 73 6.31 0.04 1.73
N LEU A 74 5.49 0.52 0.77
CA LEU A 74 4.53 1.61 1.00
C LEU A 74 3.47 1.21 2.03
N TRP A 75 2.97 -0.03 1.97
CA TRP A 75 1.96 -0.54 2.91
C TRP A 75 2.49 -0.55 4.35
N ILE A 76 3.69 -1.11 4.57
CA ILE A 76 4.36 -1.10 5.88
C ILE A 76 4.64 0.33 6.34
N TYR A 77 5.16 1.18 5.44
CA TYR A 77 5.44 2.57 5.76
C TYR A 77 4.17 3.36 6.10
N SER A 78 3.05 3.09 5.43
CA SER A 78 1.75 3.71 5.73
C SER A 78 1.25 3.34 7.13
N MET A 79 1.46 2.10 7.60
CA MET A 79 1.17 1.71 8.98
C MET A 79 2.06 2.46 9.97
N TYR A 80 3.36 2.54 9.68
CA TYR A 80 4.32 3.26 10.52
C TYR A 80 3.99 4.76 10.64
N ASP A 81 3.72 5.45 9.53
CA ASP A 81 3.33 6.87 9.54
C ASP A 81 2.00 7.08 10.26
N ALA A 82 1.02 6.18 10.11
CA ALA A 82 -0.24 6.23 10.85
C ALA A 82 -0.05 6.10 12.37
N TYR A 83 0.84 5.20 12.81
CA TYR A 83 1.20 5.05 14.21
C TYR A 83 1.81 6.33 14.79
N CYS A 84 2.82 6.88 14.09
CA CYS A 84 3.50 8.11 14.51
C CYS A 84 2.54 9.30 14.53
N ALA A 85 1.67 9.42 13.51
CA ALA A 85 0.64 10.44 13.40
C ALA A 85 -0.38 10.39 14.55
N ALA A 86 -0.73 9.19 15.02
CA ALA A 86 -1.64 9.01 16.13
C ALA A 86 -0.97 9.27 17.47
N LYS A 87 0.30 8.87 17.64
CA LYS A 87 1.08 9.11 18.86
C LYS A 87 1.39 10.59 19.08
N SER A 88 1.48 11.39 18.02
CA SER A 88 1.75 12.83 18.12
C SER A 88 0.51 13.68 18.47
N LYS A 89 -0.67 13.08 18.69
CA LYS A 89 -1.94 13.75 18.97
C LYS A 89 -2.57 13.28 20.28
#